data_AF-A0A3N0VEZ2-F1
#
_entry.id   AF-A0A3N0VEZ2-F1
#
_cell.length_a   1.000
_cell.length_b   1.000
_cell.length_c   1.000
_cell.angle_alpha   90.00
_cell.angle_beta   90.00
_cell.angle_gamma   90.00
#
_symmetry.space_group_name_H-M   'P 1'
#
loop_
_entity.id
_entity.type
_entity.pdbx_description
1 polymer ?
#
loop_
_entity_poly.entity_id
_entity_poly.type
_entity_poly.pdbx_seq_one_letter_code
_entity_poly.pdbx_strand_id
1 'polypeptide(L)' 'MSINLGGGYGGLFGLLVLAADLYALFSIFSSSETVGKKVVWTLLVLFLPVLGFIIWWLAGPRARAG' A
#
# COMPACT_ATOMS: atom_id res chain seq x y z
N MET A 1 -40.42 5.59 7.46
CA MET A 1 -39.05 6.06 7.75
C MET A 1 -38.09 4.93 7.37
N SER A 2 -37.41 5.04 6.24
CA SER A 2 -36.42 4.06 5.80
C SER A 2 -35.05 4.48 6.32
N ILE A 3 -34.41 3.65 7.15
CA ILE A 3 -33.03 3.84 7.53
C ILE A 3 -32.16 3.54 6.31
N ASN A 4 -31.60 4.57 5.68
CA ASN A 4 -30.54 4.39 4.71
C ASN A 4 -29.31 3.89 5.49
N LEU A 5 -29.04 2.59 5.47
CA LEU A 5 -27.82 1.94 5.96
C LEU A 5 -26.61 2.25 5.06
N GLY A 6 -26.50 3.51 4.62
CA GLY A 6 -25.38 3.97 3.83
C GLY A 6 -24.11 3.98 4.67
N GLY A 7 -23.18 3.08 4.36
CA GLY A 7 -21.76 3.42 4.45
C GLY A 7 -20.94 2.88 5.62
N GLY A 8 -21.25 1.70 6.18
CA GLY A 8 -20.37 1.05 7.16
C GLY A 8 -18.98 0.63 6.63
N TYR A 9 -18.77 0.66 5.31
CA TYR A 9 -17.57 0.15 4.66
C TYR A 9 -16.40 1.14 4.59
N GLY A 10 -16.63 2.44 4.85
CA GLY A 10 -15.59 3.46 4.73
C GLY A 10 -14.46 3.31 5.76
N GLY A 11 -14.79 2.93 7.00
CA GLY A 11 -13.81 2.76 8.07
C GLY A 11 -12.91 1.53 7.86
N LEU A 12 -13.48 0.41 7.43
CA LEU A 12 -12.72 -0.81 7.14
C LEU A 12 -11.79 -0.63 5.93
N PHE A 13 -12.27 0.09 4.91
CA PHE A 13 -11.45 0.39 3.73
C PHE A 13 -10.27 1.31 4.08
N GLY A 14 -10.49 2.35 4.90
CA GLY A 14 -9.40 3.19 5.42
C GLY A 14 -8.41 2.42 6.29
N LEU A 15 -8.88 1.46 7.11
CA LEU A 15 -8.02 0.61 7.92
C LEU A 15 -7.13 -0.31 7.07
N LEU A 16 -7.68 -0.84 5.98
CA LEU A 16 -6.94 -1.65 5.01
C LEU A 16 -5.87 -0.83 4.30
N VAL A 17 -6.18 0.40 3.87
CA VAL A 17 -5.21 1.31 3.24
C VAL A 17 -4.08 1.65 4.22
N LEU A 18 -4.40 1.97 5.48
CA LEU A 18 -3.40 2.22 6.51
C LEU A 18 -2.48 1.00 6.74
N ALA A 19 -3.06 -0.20 6.81
CA ALA A 19 -2.28 -1.44 6.95
C ALA A 19 -1.39 -1.70 5.73
N ALA A 20 -1.90 -1.40 4.54
CA ALA A 20 -1.18 -1.49 3.27
C ALA A 20 0.02 -0.52 3.22
N ASP A 21 -0.17 0.74 3.64
CA ASP A 21 0.88 1.75 3.73
C ASP A 21 2.01 1.31 4.67
N LEU A 22 1.65 0.80 5.86
CA LEU A 22 2.63 0.26 6.82
C LEU A 22 3.42 -0.91 6.24
N TYR A 23 2.73 -1.86 5.58
CA TYR A 23 3.36 -3.04 5.01
C TYR A 23 4.30 -2.71 3.84
N ALA A 24 3.89 -1.81 2.96
CA ALA A 24 4.72 -1.34 1.86
C ALA A 24 5.98 -0.64 2.39
N LEU A 25 5.82 0.24 3.39
CA LEU A 25 6.94 0.95 4.02
C LEU A 25 7.92 -0.03 4.69
N PHE A 26 7.43 -0.96 5.52
CA PHE A 26 8.26 -1.96 6.20
C PHE A 26 9.03 -2.82 5.19
N SER A 27 8.40 -3.16 4.07
CA SER A 27 9.05 -3.97 3.04
C SER A 27 10.06 -3.19 2.18
N ILE A 28 9.88 -1.89 1.98
CA ILE A 28 10.90 -1.01 1.35
C ILE A 28 12.09 -0.85 2.29
N PHE A 29 11.85 -0.69 3.59
CA PHE A 29 12.91 -0.62 4.61
C PHE A 29 13.68 -1.94 4.71
N SER A 30 12.99 -3.07 4.76
CA SER A 30 13.60 -4.41 4.84
C SER A 30 14.33 -4.85 3.57
N SER A 31 14.05 -4.22 2.42
CA SER A 31 14.72 -4.58 1.18
C SER A 31 16.13 -3.96 1.11
N SER A 32 17.14 -4.74 0.74
CA SER A 32 18.53 -4.29 0.53
C SER A 32 18.73 -3.63 -0.85
N GLU A 33 17.66 -3.16 -1.50
CA GLU A 33 17.78 -2.50 -2.79
C GLU A 33 18.32 -1.07 -2.70
N THR A 34 18.99 -0.66 -3.78
CA THR A 34 19.56 0.68 -3.98
C THR A 34 18.58 1.79 -3.63
N VAL A 35 19.06 2.83 -2.94
CA VAL A 35 18.26 3.96 -2.43
C VAL A 35 17.30 4.54 -3.47
N GLY A 36 17.72 4.67 -4.73
CA GLY A 36 16.88 5.19 -5.81
C GLY A 36 15.59 4.40 -6.05
N LYS A 37 15.64 3.06 -5.97
CA LYS A 37 14.45 2.21 -6.12
C LYS A 37 13.53 2.28 -4.91
N LYS A 38 14.09 2.42 -3.70
CA LYS A 38 13.29 2.65 -2.49
C LYS A 38 12.46 3.92 -2.60
N VAL A 39 13.07 5.01 -3.06
CA VAL A 39 12.41 6.31 -3.22
C VAL A 39 11.28 6.24 -4.24
N VAL A 40 11.49 5.59 -5.40
CA VAL A 40 10.44 5.42 -6.42
C VAL A 40 9.25 4.64 -5.87
N TRP A 41 9.50 3.53 -5.16
CA TRP A 41 8.43 2.73 -4.55
C TRP A 41 7.67 3.51 -3.47
N THR A 42 8.37 4.26 -2.63
CA THR A 42 7.73 5.10 -1.61
C THR A 42 6.87 6.19 -2.25
N LEU A 43 7.36 6.91 -3.26
CA LEU A 43 6.57 7.93 -3.95
C LEU A 43 5.34 7.32 -4.64
N LEU A 44 5.48 6.17 -5.28
CA LEU A 44 4.37 5.50 -5.97
C LEU A 44 3.22 5.18 -5.00
N VAL A 45 3.54 4.58 -3.85
CA VAL A 45 2.55 4.25 -2.81
C VAL A 45 1.98 5.53 -2.18
N LEU A 46 2.79 6.56 -1.96
CA LEU A 46 2.36 7.81 -1.35
C LEU A 46 1.38 8.61 -2.23
N PHE A 47 1.62 8.69 -3.55
CA PHE A 47 0.76 9.43 -4.48
C PHE A 47 -0.53 8.66 -4.81
N LEU A 48 -0.44 7.34 -4.95
CA LEU A 48 -1.57 6.46 -5.25
C LEU A 48 -1.60 5.34 -4.20
N PRO A 49 -2.23 5.52 -3.03
CA PRO A 49 -2.18 4.52 -1.94
C PRO A 49 -2.76 3.17 -2.35
N VAL A 50 -3.93 3.17 -3.00
CA VAL A 50 -4.62 1.92 -3.37
C VAL A 50 -3.93 1.24 -4.57
N LEU A 51 -3.70 1.98 -5.65
CA LEU A 51 -3.09 1.44 -6.87
C LEU A 51 -1.59 1.17 -6.70
N GLY A 52 -0.88 2.03 -5.97
CA GLY A 52 0.52 1.88 -5.65
C GLY A 52 0.78 0.64 -4.80
N PHE A 53 -0.11 0.31 -3.86
CA PHE A 53 -0.04 -0.94 -3.12
C PHE A 53 -0.18 -2.18 -4.02
N ILE A 54 -1.13 -2.17 -4.95
CA ILE A 54 -1.34 -3.29 -5.89
C ILE A 54 -0.13 -3.50 -6.81
N ILE A 55 0.41 -2.41 -7.37
CA ILE A 55 1.62 -2.46 -8.22
C ILE A 55 2.83 -2.92 -7.41
N TRP A 56 2.96 -2.45 -6.17
CA TRP A 56 4.01 -2.86 -5.26
C TRP A 56 3.88 -4.32 -4.82
N TRP A 57 2.68 -4.86 -4.72
CA TRP A 57 2.47 -6.28 -4.44
C TRP A 57 2.93 -7.19 -5.60
N LEU A 58 2.75 -6.74 -6.85
CA LEU A 58 3.12 -7.49 -8.06
C LEU A 58 4.59 -7.35 -8.45
N ALA A 59 5.16 -6.15 -8.33
CA ALA A 59 6.50 -5.83 -8.84
C ALA A 59 7.45 -5.27 -7.78
N GLY A 60 6.97 -5.07 -6.55
CA GLY A 60 7.76 -4.54 -5.44
C GLY A 60 8.85 -5.49 -4.98
N PRO A 61 9.77 -5.01 -4.12
CA PRO A 61 10.96 -5.74 -3.69
C PRO A 61 10.71 -7.14 -3.09
N ARG A 62 9.47 -7.46 -2.70
CA ARG A 62 9.07 -8.79 -2.25
C ARG A 62 8.97 -9.82 -3.40
N ALA A 63 8.69 -9.38 -4.62
CA ALA A 63 8.64 -10.22 -5.81
C ALA A 63 10.02 -10.71 -6.29
N ARG A 64 11.11 -10.19 -5.71
CA ARG A 64 12.50 -10.60 -6.02
C ARG A 64 13.10 -11.57 -5.01
N ALA A 65 12.34 -12.03 -4.01
CA ALA A 65 12.75 -13.12 -3.12
C ALA A 65 12.41 -14.51 -3.73
N GLY A 66 12.62 -14.64 -5.05
CA GLY A 66 12.50 -15.89 -5.80
C GLY A 66 13.84 -16.23 -6.44
#